data_AF-A0A9E3U2B0-F1
#
_entry.id   AF-A0A9E3U2B0-F1
#
_cell.length_a   1.000
_cell.length_b   1.000
_cell.length_c   1.000
_cell.angle_alpha   90.00
_cell.angle_beta   90.00
_cell.angle_gamma   90.00
#
_symmetry.space_group_name_H-M   'P 1'
#
loop_
_entity.id
_entity.type
_entity.pdbx_description
1 polymer ?
#
loop_
_entity_poly.entity_id
_entity_poly.type
_entity_poly.pdbx_seq_one_letter_code
_entity_poly.pdbx_strand_id
1 'polypeptide(L)'
;PGHVVGHSKTGVANPGDLLHTIVLSCLQLGVAPAARTEVDVTPVDYVAAAIVELSLQSESFGRNFHLTNPAPLQMGDLVAWMRQMQIDVEFVSDEAWREKLTRLATTVDRDELRMLAEILAPRMLAGDAAGAVHPRFDSSAAQAALAPTDVRCAPPDARLLSACFDYLRRTQNLELAASAFPSV
;
A
#
# COMPACT_ATOMS: atom_id res chain seq x y z
N PRO A 1 -10.13 -6.94 -8.14
CA PRO A 1 -8.74 -6.45 -8.08
C PRO A 1 -8.26 -6.50 -6.62
N GLY A 2 -6.95 -6.45 -6.39
CA GLY A 2 -6.36 -6.27 -5.05
C GLY A 2 -6.53 -4.86 -4.50
N HIS A 3 -5.68 -4.47 -3.56
CA HIS A 3 -5.55 -3.10 -3.10
C HIS A 3 -5.02 -2.21 -4.22
N VAL A 4 -5.91 -1.45 -4.84
CA VAL A 4 -5.54 -0.54 -5.92
C VAL A 4 -4.89 0.72 -5.33
N VAL A 5 -3.62 0.93 -5.64
CA VAL A 5 -2.83 2.08 -5.16
C VAL A 5 -2.54 3.07 -6.30
N GLY A 6 -1.73 4.09 -6.00
CA GLY A 6 -1.34 5.12 -6.96
C GLY A 6 -0.68 4.60 -8.24
N HIS A 7 -0.70 5.45 -9.28
CA HIS A 7 -0.07 5.15 -10.55
C HIS A 7 1.44 4.95 -10.37
N SER A 8 1.98 3.85 -10.89
CA SER A 8 3.39 3.43 -10.71
C SER A 8 4.46 4.44 -11.15
N LYS A 9 4.10 5.43 -11.99
CA LYS A 9 5.02 6.43 -12.54
C LYS A 9 4.76 7.83 -11.99
N THR A 10 3.49 8.25 -11.94
CA THR A 10 3.13 9.62 -11.55
C THR A 10 2.80 9.76 -10.07
N GLY A 11 2.57 8.64 -9.38
CA GLY A 11 2.15 8.58 -7.98
C GLY A 11 0.71 9.01 -7.74
N VAL A 12 -0.03 9.44 -8.77
CA VAL A 12 -1.39 9.95 -8.62
C VAL A 12 -2.26 8.86 -8.01
N ALA A 13 -2.83 9.15 -6.84
CA ALA A 13 -3.69 8.25 -6.10
C ALA A 13 -4.79 9.01 -5.36
N ASN A 14 -5.71 8.24 -4.77
CA ASN A 14 -6.60 8.75 -3.73
C ASN A 14 -5.75 9.20 -2.51
N PRO A 15 -5.85 10.46 -2.05
CA PRO A 15 -5.12 10.92 -0.87
C PRO A 15 -5.47 10.16 0.42
N GLY A 16 -6.69 9.61 0.51
CA GLY A 16 -7.17 8.78 1.62
C GLY A 16 -6.91 7.28 1.45
N ASP A 17 -6.01 6.89 0.53
CA ASP A 17 -5.68 5.48 0.34
C ASP A 17 -5.01 4.86 1.58
N LEU A 18 -5.23 3.56 1.78
CA LEU A 18 -4.68 2.82 2.92
C LEU A 18 -3.15 2.82 2.94
N LEU A 19 -2.48 2.68 1.78
CA LEU A 19 -1.01 2.68 1.73
C LEU A 19 -0.47 4.02 2.21
N HIS A 20 -1.09 5.12 1.78
CA HIS A 20 -0.75 6.46 2.23
C HIS A 20 -0.96 6.62 3.74
N THR A 21 -2.08 6.14 4.27
CA THR A 21 -2.38 6.22 5.69
C THR A 21 -1.38 5.42 6.54
N ILE A 22 -0.97 4.24 6.08
CA ILE A 22 0.09 3.43 6.72
C ILE A 22 1.42 4.19 6.68
N VAL A 23 1.82 4.72 5.53
CA VAL A 23 3.06 5.49 5.41
C VAL A 23 3.06 6.69 6.36
N LEU A 24 2.02 7.53 6.32
CA LEU A 24 1.93 8.73 7.15
C LEU A 24 1.90 8.42 8.65
N SER A 25 1.16 7.38 9.06
CA SER A 25 1.14 6.98 10.48
C SER A 25 2.50 6.49 10.97
N CYS A 26 3.21 5.68 10.18
CA CYS A 26 4.58 5.24 10.51
C CYS A 26 5.56 6.41 10.60
N LEU A 27 5.47 7.36 9.66
CA LEU A 27 6.27 8.58 9.66
C LEU A 27 6.00 9.44 10.91
N GLN A 28 4.73 9.63 11.27
CA GLN A 28 4.34 10.43 12.43
C GLN A 28 4.76 9.80 13.76
N LEU A 29 4.67 8.47 13.86
CA LEU A 29 4.91 7.73 15.09
C LEU A 29 6.38 7.35 15.28
N GLY A 30 7.19 7.41 14.22
CA GLY A 30 8.57 6.89 14.20
C GLY A 30 8.63 5.36 14.41
N VAL A 31 7.52 4.65 14.22
CA VAL A 31 7.46 3.20 14.42
C VAL A 31 6.60 2.49 13.37
N ALA A 32 6.91 1.24 13.11
CA ALA A 32 6.20 0.33 12.22
C ALA A 32 5.87 -1.01 12.92
N PRO A 33 4.83 -1.74 12.47
CA PRO A 33 4.56 -3.09 12.95
C PRO A 33 5.65 -4.06 12.47
N ALA A 34 5.59 -5.33 12.86
CA ALA A 34 6.67 -6.26 12.55
C ALA A 34 7.04 -6.32 11.05
N ALA A 35 8.33 -6.49 10.76
CA ALA A 35 8.87 -6.45 9.39
C ALA A 35 8.22 -7.47 8.41
N ARG A 36 7.68 -8.57 8.94
CA ARG A 36 6.99 -9.64 8.19
C ARG A 36 5.55 -9.27 7.75
N THR A 37 5.04 -8.13 8.21
CA THR A 37 3.70 -7.67 7.87
C THR A 37 3.65 -7.28 6.40
N GLU A 38 2.61 -7.72 5.72
CA GLU A 38 2.46 -7.52 4.28
C GLU A 38 1.38 -6.50 3.97
N VAL A 39 1.63 -5.73 2.92
CA VAL A 39 0.67 -4.78 2.35
C VAL A 39 0.49 -5.15 0.87
N ASP A 40 -0.75 -5.37 0.45
CA ASP A 40 -1.06 -5.51 -0.98
C ASP A 40 -0.93 -4.14 -1.64
N VAL A 41 -0.28 -4.09 -2.81
CA VAL A 41 0.06 -2.84 -3.50
C VAL A 41 -0.08 -3.09 -4.99
N THR A 42 -1.27 -2.89 -5.54
CA THR A 42 -1.55 -3.11 -6.96
C THR A 42 -1.71 -1.75 -7.69
N PRO A 43 -0.78 -1.33 -8.55
CA PRO A 43 -0.84 -0.02 -9.20
C PRO A 43 -2.08 0.15 -10.10
N VAL A 44 -2.74 1.31 -10.02
CA VAL A 44 -3.95 1.59 -10.81
C VAL A 44 -3.73 1.52 -12.32
N ASP A 45 -2.55 1.92 -12.80
CA ASP A 45 -2.21 1.88 -14.23
C ASP A 45 -2.10 0.45 -14.76
N TYR A 46 -1.60 -0.48 -13.94
CA TYR A 46 -1.65 -1.90 -14.26
C TYR A 46 -3.08 -2.42 -14.30
N VAL A 47 -3.89 -2.14 -13.27
CA VAL A 47 -5.27 -2.63 -13.17
C VAL A 47 -6.11 -2.14 -14.35
N ALA A 48 -6.02 -0.85 -14.67
CA ALA A 48 -6.75 -0.26 -15.79
C ALA A 48 -6.36 -0.88 -17.13
N ALA A 49 -5.06 -0.99 -17.41
CA ALA A 49 -4.57 -1.58 -18.66
C ALA A 49 -4.93 -3.08 -18.76
N ALA A 50 -4.81 -3.83 -17.66
CA ALA A 50 -5.17 -5.23 -17.61
C ALA A 50 -6.66 -5.47 -17.88
N ILE A 51 -7.55 -4.65 -17.32
CA ILE A 51 -9.00 -4.75 -17.60
C ILE A 51 -9.28 -4.55 -19.08
N VAL A 52 -8.70 -3.50 -19.68
CA VAL A 52 -8.87 -3.20 -21.11
C VAL A 52 -8.37 -4.38 -21.97
N GLU A 53 -7.12 -4.80 -21.78
CA GLU A 53 -6.53 -5.91 -22.54
C GLU A 53 -7.35 -7.20 -22.42
N LEU A 54 -7.69 -7.61 -21.19
CA LEU A 54 -8.44 -8.85 -20.97
C LEU A 54 -9.85 -8.77 -21.57
N SER A 55 -10.50 -7.60 -21.54
CA SER A 55 -11.84 -7.42 -22.12
C SER A 55 -11.88 -7.56 -23.65
N LEU A 56 -10.75 -7.32 -24.32
CA LEU A 56 -10.64 -7.38 -25.78
C LEU A 56 -10.25 -8.78 -26.29
N GLN A 57 -9.83 -9.67 -25.40
CA GLN A 57 -9.50 -11.06 -25.72
C GLN A 57 -10.75 -11.93 -25.70
N SER A 58 -11.09 -12.55 -26.84
CA SER A 58 -12.21 -13.49 -26.94
C SER A 58 -12.11 -14.66 -25.94
N GLU A 59 -10.88 -15.11 -25.70
CA GLU A 59 -10.50 -16.21 -24.81
C GLU A 59 -10.72 -15.88 -23.32
N SER A 60 -10.94 -14.60 -22.99
CA SER A 60 -11.27 -14.15 -21.63
C SER A 60 -12.76 -14.28 -21.31
N PHE A 61 -13.61 -14.54 -22.30
CA PHE A 61 -15.05 -14.68 -22.07
C PHE A 61 -15.36 -15.84 -21.11
N GLY A 62 -16.16 -15.56 -20.08
CA GLY A 62 -16.53 -16.55 -19.06
C GLY A 62 -15.40 -16.90 -18.07
N ARG A 63 -14.27 -16.18 -18.10
CA ARG A 63 -13.15 -16.39 -17.17
C ARG A 63 -13.13 -15.34 -16.07
N ASN A 64 -12.52 -15.71 -14.95
CA ASN A 64 -12.25 -14.81 -13.83
C ASN A 64 -10.74 -14.56 -13.73
N PHE A 65 -10.38 -13.33 -13.39
CA PHE A 65 -8.98 -12.92 -13.22
C PHE A 65 -8.80 -12.15 -11.91
N HIS A 66 -7.80 -12.55 -11.13
CA HIS A 66 -7.36 -11.79 -9.96
C HIS A 66 -6.26 -10.81 -10.37
N LEU A 67 -6.62 -9.53 -10.47
CA LEU A 67 -5.67 -8.45 -10.72
C LEU A 67 -5.09 -7.96 -9.40
N THR A 68 -4.06 -8.68 -8.92
CA THR A 68 -3.27 -8.36 -7.73
C THR A 68 -1.80 -8.21 -8.11
N ASN A 69 -1.00 -7.59 -7.26
CA ASN A 69 0.45 -7.66 -7.40
C ASN A 69 0.93 -9.09 -7.09
N PRO A 70 1.71 -9.74 -7.98
CA PRO A 70 2.24 -11.07 -7.71
C PRO A 70 3.15 -11.14 -6.47
N ALA A 71 3.72 -10.01 -6.05
CA ALA A 71 4.53 -9.89 -4.85
C ALA A 71 3.94 -8.79 -3.93
N PRO A 72 3.65 -9.11 -2.65
CA PRO A 72 3.25 -8.10 -1.69
C PRO A 72 4.43 -7.20 -1.28
N LEU A 73 4.13 -6.00 -0.80
CA LEU A 73 5.10 -5.14 -0.13
C LEU A 73 5.35 -5.66 1.29
N GLN A 74 6.60 -5.95 1.63
CA GLN A 74 6.96 -6.23 3.02
C GLN A 74 7.12 -4.91 3.78
N MET A 75 6.62 -4.87 5.02
CA MET A 75 6.85 -3.74 5.93
C MET A 75 8.36 -3.50 6.15
N GLY A 76 9.16 -4.57 6.10
CA GLY A 76 10.62 -4.52 6.01
C GLY A 76 11.16 -3.58 4.93
N ASP A 77 10.66 -3.75 3.70
CA ASP A 77 11.07 -2.97 2.54
C ASP A 77 10.57 -1.53 2.61
N LEU A 78 9.36 -1.33 3.14
CA LEU A 78 8.81 0.01 3.38
C LEU A 78 9.67 0.82 4.35
N VAL A 79 10.05 0.23 5.48
CA VAL A 79 10.92 0.89 6.47
C VAL A 79 12.33 1.08 5.92
N ALA A 80 12.86 0.13 5.14
CA ALA A 80 14.15 0.30 4.47
C ALA A 80 14.13 1.51 3.51
N TRP A 81 13.05 1.68 2.75
CA TRP A 81 12.84 2.86 1.90
C TRP A 81 12.75 4.16 2.73
N MET A 82 12.01 4.18 3.85
CA MET A 82 11.95 5.35 4.74
C MET A 82 13.33 5.73 5.29
N ARG A 83 14.15 4.75 5.69
CA ARG A 83 15.51 4.98 6.19
C ARG A 83 16.46 5.51 5.12
N GLN A 84 16.29 5.12 3.85
CA GLN A 84 17.03 5.71 2.74
C GLN A 84 16.73 7.21 2.59
N MET A 85 15.54 7.65 3.02
CA MET A 85 15.15 9.05 3.08
C MET A 85 15.57 9.76 4.38
N GLN A 86 16.42 9.13 5.20
CA GLN A 86 16.89 9.63 6.50
C GLN A 86 15.78 9.80 7.54
N ILE A 87 14.70 9.03 7.40
CA ILE A 87 13.62 9.00 8.36
C ILE A 87 13.84 7.78 9.26
N ASP A 88 14.00 8.03 10.55
CA ASP A 88 14.17 6.94 11.51
C ASP A 88 12.82 6.35 11.89
N VAL A 89 12.68 5.04 11.63
CA VAL A 89 11.47 4.26 11.91
C VAL A 89 11.92 2.95 12.52
N GLU A 90 11.44 2.67 13.74
CA GLU A 90 11.75 1.45 14.47
C GLU A 90 10.64 0.41 14.34
N PHE A 91 11.01 -0.87 14.31
CA PHE A 91 10.04 -1.94 14.43
C PHE A 91 9.65 -2.14 15.89
N VAL A 92 8.36 -2.14 16.18
CA VAL A 92 7.81 -2.49 17.49
C VAL A 92 6.91 -3.73 17.38
N SER A 93 6.45 -4.25 18.52
CA SER A 93 5.46 -5.33 18.50
C SER A 93 4.15 -4.85 17.86
N ASP A 94 3.42 -5.78 17.25
CA ASP A 94 2.14 -5.48 16.59
C ASP A 94 1.14 -4.83 17.56
N GLU A 95 1.16 -5.23 18.84
CA GLU A 95 0.37 -4.61 19.91
C GLU A 95 0.82 -3.18 20.22
N ALA A 96 2.12 -2.93 20.37
CA ALA A 96 2.65 -1.60 20.66
C ALA A 96 2.39 -0.62 19.51
N TRP A 97 2.47 -1.09 18.26
CA TRP A 97 2.14 -0.29 17.09
C TRP A 97 0.64 0.06 17.09
N ARG A 98 -0.26 -0.91 17.31
CA ARG A 98 -1.71 -0.67 17.41
C ARG A 98 -2.05 0.33 18.51
N GLU A 99 -1.45 0.21 19.68
CA GLU A 99 -1.70 1.12 20.79
C GLU A 99 -1.33 2.57 20.41
N LYS A 100 -0.15 2.78 19.83
CA LYS A 100 0.31 4.09 19.36
C LYS A 100 -0.59 4.65 18.25
N LEU A 101 -1.02 3.79 17.32
CA LEU A 101 -1.90 4.14 16.22
C LEU A 101 -3.29 4.58 16.69
N THR A 102 -3.89 3.85 17.64
CA THR A 102 -5.16 4.21 18.28
C THR A 102 -5.06 5.56 18.99
N ARG A 103 -3.96 5.82 19.73
CA ARG A 103 -3.73 7.13 20.35
C ARG A 103 -3.55 8.25 19.32
N LEU A 104 -2.90 7.98 18.19
CA LEU A 104 -2.80 8.96 17.12
C LEU A 104 -4.18 9.28 16.54
N ALA A 105 -5.03 8.27 16.33
CA ALA A 105 -6.37 8.42 15.80
C ALA A 105 -7.31 9.24 16.71
N THR A 106 -7.02 9.38 18.00
CA THR A 106 -7.79 10.26 18.91
C THR A 106 -7.28 11.70 18.93
N THR A 107 -6.07 11.95 18.41
CA THR A 107 -5.43 13.28 18.43
C THR A 107 -5.44 13.96 17.06
N VAL A 108 -5.51 13.18 15.99
CA VAL A 108 -5.56 13.67 14.61
C VAL A 108 -6.91 13.32 14.02
N ASP A 109 -7.69 14.36 13.67
CA ASP A 109 -9.02 14.20 13.11
C ASP A 109 -8.95 13.82 11.62
N ARG A 110 -8.76 12.52 11.38
CA ARG A 110 -8.68 11.91 10.04
C ARG A 110 -9.45 10.59 10.05
N ASP A 111 -10.48 10.49 9.22
CA ASP A 111 -11.32 9.30 9.14
C ASP A 111 -10.53 8.06 8.68
N GLU A 112 -9.57 8.25 7.78
CA GLU A 112 -8.73 7.17 7.28
C GLU A 112 -7.82 6.59 8.37
N LEU A 113 -7.31 7.45 9.24
CA LEU A 113 -6.49 7.04 10.37
C LEU A 113 -7.33 6.27 11.41
N ARG A 114 -8.56 6.70 11.67
CA ARG A 114 -9.51 5.99 12.54
C ARG A 114 -9.88 4.63 11.97
N MET A 115 -10.19 4.57 10.67
CA MET A 115 -10.44 3.32 9.94
C MET A 115 -9.22 2.39 10.01
N LEU A 116 -8.01 2.92 9.82
CA LEU A 116 -6.78 2.16 9.95
C LEU A 116 -6.64 1.59 11.37
N ALA A 117 -6.79 2.41 12.41
CA ALA A 117 -6.62 2.01 13.80
C ALA A 117 -7.64 0.96 14.25
N GLU A 118 -8.93 1.19 13.96
CA GLU A 118 -10.03 0.42 14.54
C GLU A 118 -10.37 -0.83 13.73
N ILE A 119 -10.19 -0.81 12.41
CA ILE A 119 -10.69 -1.86 11.52
C ILE A 119 -9.54 -2.58 10.81
N LEU A 120 -8.65 -1.83 10.16
CA LEU A 120 -7.70 -2.42 9.22
C LEU A 120 -6.44 -2.97 9.91
N ALA A 121 -5.92 -2.28 10.93
CA ALA A 121 -4.76 -2.73 11.69
C ALA A 121 -5.00 -4.09 12.39
N PRO A 122 -6.14 -4.32 13.09
CA PRO A 122 -6.44 -5.65 13.63
C PRO A 122 -6.43 -6.75 12.56
N ARG A 123 -6.99 -6.47 11.37
CA ARG A 123 -7.08 -7.41 10.25
C ARG A 123 -5.73 -7.68 9.58
N MET A 124 -4.92 -6.63 9.40
CA MET A 124 -3.57 -6.71 8.85
C MET A 124 -2.67 -7.58 9.73
N LEU A 125 -2.88 -7.56 11.05
CA LEU A 125 -2.04 -8.23 12.04
C LEU A 125 -2.57 -9.60 12.47
N ALA A 126 -3.82 -9.95 12.14
CA ALA A 126 -4.44 -11.22 12.53
C ALA A 126 -3.74 -12.46 11.95
N GLY A 127 -2.94 -12.29 10.88
CA GLY A 127 -2.10 -13.37 10.32
C GLY A 127 -2.87 -14.53 9.70
N ASP A 128 -4.20 -14.48 9.66
CA ASP A 128 -5.05 -15.47 9.01
C ASP A 128 -5.44 -15.03 7.59
N ALA A 129 -5.39 -15.96 6.64
CA ALA A 129 -5.78 -15.67 5.25
C ALA A 129 -7.26 -15.26 5.12
N ALA A 130 -8.10 -15.60 6.11
CA ALA A 130 -9.52 -15.27 6.13
C ALA A 130 -9.83 -13.86 6.68
N GLY A 131 -8.96 -13.31 7.55
CA GLY A 131 -9.14 -12.01 8.19
C GLY A 131 -8.26 -10.90 7.62
N ALA A 132 -7.28 -11.22 6.76
CA ALA A 132 -6.45 -10.23 6.07
C ALA A 132 -7.29 -9.14 5.35
N VAL A 133 -6.76 -7.91 5.30
CA VAL A 133 -7.38 -6.80 4.55
C VAL A 133 -7.45 -7.15 3.05
N HIS A 134 -6.42 -7.83 2.55
CA HIS A 134 -6.39 -8.41 1.21
C HIS A 134 -5.86 -9.85 1.29
N PRO A 135 -6.72 -10.88 1.13
CA PRO A 135 -6.25 -12.25 1.04
C PRO A 135 -5.27 -12.40 -0.14
N ARG A 136 -4.30 -13.29 0.00
CA ARG A 136 -3.41 -13.62 -1.13
C ARG A 136 -4.20 -14.41 -2.17
N PHE A 137 -4.42 -13.79 -3.32
CA PHE A 137 -5.04 -14.43 -4.47
C PHE A 137 -3.98 -14.95 -5.44
N ASP A 138 -4.18 -16.16 -5.95
CA ASP A 138 -3.44 -16.61 -7.12
C ASP A 138 -3.81 -15.74 -8.33
N SER A 139 -2.80 -15.13 -8.95
CA SER A 139 -2.94 -14.28 -10.14
C SER A 139 -2.34 -14.93 -11.38
N SER A 140 -2.02 -16.23 -11.35
CA SER A 140 -1.34 -16.93 -12.45
C SER A 140 -2.13 -16.87 -13.76
N ALA A 141 -3.46 -16.98 -13.69
CA ALA A 141 -4.33 -16.88 -14.86
C ALA A 141 -4.27 -15.50 -15.53
N ALA A 142 -4.22 -14.42 -14.74
CA ALA A 142 -4.09 -13.05 -15.26
C ALA A 142 -2.71 -12.83 -15.86
N GLN A 143 -1.66 -13.29 -15.18
CA GLN A 143 -0.28 -13.20 -15.67
C GLN A 143 -0.12 -13.94 -17.01
N ALA A 144 -0.66 -15.15 -17.14
CA ALA A 144 -0.60 -15.92 -18.38
C ALA A 144 -1.34 -15.23 -19.53
N ALA A 145 -2.53 -14.67 -19.29
CA ALA A 145 -3.33 -13.98 -20.31
C ALA A 145 -2.73 -12.63 -20.74
N LEU A 146 -1.96 -11.97 -19.86
CA LEU A 146 -1.30 -10.69 -20.14
C LEU A 146 0.16 -10.86 -20.61
N ALA A 147 0.76 -12.04 -20.48
CA ALA A 147 2.14 -12.29 -20.90
C ALA A 147 2.43 -11.89 -22.37
N PRO A 148 1.51 -12.08 -23.34
CA PRO A 148 1.73 -11.66 -24.72
C PRO A 148 1.63 -10.13 -24.96
N THR A 149 1.13 -9.36 -24.00
CA THR A 149 0.96 -7.89 -24.11
C THR A 149 2.11 -7.15 -23.42
N ASP A 150 2.09 -5.82 -23.44
CA ASP A 150 3.03 -4.98 -22.67
C ASP A 150 2.55 -4.66 -21.25
N VAL A 151 1.38 -5.18 -20.84
CA VAL A 151 0.81 -4.89 -19.52
C VAL A 151 1.54 -5.69 -18.45
N ARG A 152 2.21 -4.97 -17.53
CA ARG A 152 2.94 -5.55 -16.41
C ARG A 152 2.58 -4.85 -15.12
N CYS A 153 2.46 -5.61 -14.05
CA CYS A 153 2.32 -5.05 -12.70
C CYS A 153 3.70 -4.57 -12.24
N ALA A 154 3.80 -3.29 -11.84
CA ALA A 154 5.06 -2.78 -11.30
C ALA A 154 5.32 -3.41 -9.92
N PRO A 155 6.57 -3.79 -9.60
CA PRO A 155 6.91 -4.26 -8.27
C PRO A 155 6.69 -3.13 -7.25
N PRO A 156 6.31 -3.44 -6.01
CA PRO A 156 6.12 -2.44 -4.96
C PRO A 156 7.47 -2.06 -4.36
N ASP A 157 8.34 -1.47 -5.16
CA ASP A 157 9.71 -1.12 -4.79
C ASP A 157 9.87 0.36 -4.40
N ALA A 158 11.11 0.75 -4.08
CA ALA A 158 11.45 2.13 -3.73
C ALA A 158 11.01 3.15 -4.80
N ARG A 159 10.95 2.78 -6.09
CA ARG A 159 10.53 3.69 -7.16
C ARG A 159 9.02 3.95 -7.09
N LEU A 160 8.21 2.91 -6.92
CA LEU A 160 6.77 3.06 -6.75
C LEU A 160 6.44 3.84 -5.46
N LEU A 161 7.10 3.50 -4.36
CA LEU A 161 6.93 4.17 -3.07
C LEU A 161 7.28 5.67 -3.18
N SER A 162 8.41 5.99 -3.82
CA SER A 162 8.82 7.38 -4.03
C SER A 162 7.84 8.14 -4.91
N ALA A 163 7.31 7.54 -5.99
CA ALA A 163 6.32 8.20 -6.84
C ALA A 163 5.06 8.56 -6.04
N CYS A 164 4.50 7.61 -5.28
CA CYS A 164 3.32 7.83 -4.44
C CYS A 164 3.59 8.91 -3.38
N PHE A 165 4.75 8.84 -2.73
CA PHE A 165 5.16 9.81 -1.73
C PHE A 165 5.37 11.22 -2.29
N ASP A 166 5.98 11.36 -3.46
CA ASP A 166 6.16 12.64 -4.14
C ASP A 166 4.82 13.26 -4.57
N TYR A 167 3.84 12.42 -4.93
CA TYR A 167 2.47 12.90 -5.14
C TYR A 167 1.85 13.41 -3.84
N LEU A 168 1.93 12.65 -2.74
CA LEU A 168 1.45 13.09 -1.42
C LEU A 168 2.06 14.42 -0.96
N ARG A 169 3.38 14.59 -1.16
CA ARG A 169 4.09 15.84 -0.86
C ARG A 169 3.51 17.03 -1.61
N ARG A 170 3.22 16.86 -2.90
CA ARG A 170 2.72 17.93 -3.78
C ARG A 170 1.27 18.31 -3.48
N THR A 171 0.44 17.36 -3.05
CA THR A 171 -1.01 17.59 -2.85
C THR A 171 -1.38 17.95 -1.41
N GLN A 172 -0.40 18.35 -0.57
CA GLN A 172 -0.59 18.87 0.79
C GLN A 172 -1.29 17.93 1.79
N ASN A 173 -1.03 16.61 1.73
CA ASN A 173 -1.55 15.67 2.74
C ASN A 173 -0.52 15.28 3.82
N LEU A 174 0.55 16.07 4.02
CA LEU A 174 1.62 15.79 4.99
C LEU A 174 1.48 16.52 6.34
N GLU A 175 0.31 17.03 6.71
CA GLU A 175 0.11 17.59 8.06
C GLU A 175 0.46 16.59 9.16
N LEU A 176 0.23 15.30 8.88
CA LEU A 176 0.63 14.14 9.70
C LEU A 176 2.13 13.86 9.70
N ALA A 177 2.98 14.62 9.02
CA ALA A 177 4.42 14.37 8.99
C ALA A 177 5.25 15.67 9.02
N ALA A 178 4.61 16.83 9.24
CA ALA A 178 5.27 18.12 9.30
C ALA A 178 6.32 18.21 10.42
N SER A 179 6.21 17.40 11.48
CA SER A 179 7.23 17.25 12.52
C SER A 179 8.32 16.20 12.21
N ALA A 180 8.10 15.34 11.23
CA ALA A 180 8.99 14.22 10.89
C ALA A 180 10.00 14.56 9.77
N PHE A 181 9.80 15.68 9.05
CA PHE A 181 10.70 16.13 8.01
C PHE A 181 11.54 17.32 8.48
N PRO A 182 12.89 17.25 8.43
CA PRO A 182 13.70 18.43 8.62
C PRO A 182 13.35 19.46 7.55
N SER A 183 13.19 20.72 7.97
CA SER A 183 12.98 21.85 7.07
C SER A 183 14.12 21.89 6.06
N VAL A 184 13.79 21.74 4.77
CA VAL A 184 14.74 21.97 3.66
C VAL A 184 14.87 23.47 3.42
#